data_AF-A0A1A8VD28-F1
#
_entry.id   AF-A0A1A8VD28-F1
#
_cell.length_a   1.000
_cell.length_b   1.000
_cell.length_c   1.000
_cell.angle_alpha   90.00
_cell.angle_beta   90.00
_cell.angle_gamma   90.00
#
_symmetry.space_group_name_H-M   'P 1'
#
loop_
_entity.id
_entity.type
_entity.pdbx_description
1 polymer ?
#
loop_
_entity_poly.entity_id
_entity_poly.type
_entity_poly.pdbx_seq_one_letter_code
_entity_poly.pdbx_strand_id
1 'polypeptide(L)'
;QTSIPFLGHVISKDGLSPSPDHLTAIAKAPAPKDMAALRSFLGLTSWFSKFLPNYATVVEPLRELLRTSQAAELQWTDAANESFNKLKEMLLKSPALAI
;
A
#
# COMPACT_ATOMS: atom_id res chain seq x y z
N GLN A 1 10.98 6.62 -28.16
CA GLN A 1 10.52 5.41 -27.45
C GLN A 1 11.71 4.85 -26.69
N THR A 2 11.72 4.94 -25.36
CA THR A 2 12.93 4.65 -24.56
C THR A 2 12.53 4.08 -23.20
N SER A 3 12.14 2.80 -23.18
CA SER A 3 11.86 2.05 -21.95
C SER A 3 12.41 0.64 -22.16
N ILE A 4 13.33 0.22 -21.28
CA ILE A 4 13.95 -1.12 -21.32
C ILE A 4 13.49 -1.87 -20.07
N PRO A 5 12.85 -3.05 -20.19
CA PRO A 5 12.51 -3.88 -19.05
C PRO A 5 13.77 -4.53 -18.49
N PHE A 6 14.04 -4.35 -17.19
CA PHE A 6 15.14 -5.02 -16.49
C PHE A 6 14.65 -5.51 -15.12
N LEU A 7 14.82 -6.82 -14.87
CA LEU A 7 14.48 -7.50 -13.60
C LEU A 7 13.08 -7.18 -13.04
N GLY A 8 12.06 -7.13 -13.90
CA GLY A 8 10.66 -6.87 -13.49
C GLY A 8 10.32 -5.40 -13.25
N HIS A 9 11.22 -4.47 -13.59
CA HIS A 9 10.97 -3.04 -13.49
C HIS A 9 11.09 -2.34 -14.85
N VAL A 10 10.21 -1.35 -15.06
CA VAL A 10 10.27 -0.39 -16.16
C VAL A 10 11.05 0.83 -15.68
N ILE A 11 12.26 1.04 -16.20
CA ILE A 11 13.06 2.23 -15.92
C ILE A 11 12.79 3.26 -17.02
N SER A 12 12.08 4.34 -16.67
CA SER A 12 11.88 5.53 -17.52
C SER A 12 12.78 6.68 -17.06
N LYS A 13 13.01 7.65 -17.95
CA LYS A 13 13.75 8.91 -17.71
C LYS A 13 13.22 9.73 -16.51
N ASP A 14 11.97 9.48 -16.11
CA ASP A 14 11.28 10.17 -15.00
C ASP A 14 11.34 9.44 -13.64
N GLY A 15 11.95 8.25 -13.56
CA GLY A 15 12.13 7.48 -12.32
C GLY A 15 11.38 6.13 -12.26
N LEU A 16 11.51 5.42 -11.12
CA LEU A 16 10.84 4.13 -10.87
C LEU A 16 9.32 4.33 -10.80
N SER A 17 8.62 3.93 -11.86
CA SER A 17 7.16 3.87 -11.87
C SER A 17 6.69 2.52 -11.31
N PRO A 18 5.64 2.51 -10.47
CA PRO A 18 4.95 1.29 -10.07
C PRO A 18 4.38 0.56 -11.28
N SER A 19 4.64 -0.74 -11.35
CA SER A 19 3.97 -1.58 -12.34
C SER A 19 2.47 -1.65 -12.01
N PRO A 20 1.60 -1.59 -13.02
CA PRO A 20 0.15 -1.72 -12.82
C PRO A 20 -0.26 -3.05 -12.17
N ASP A 21 0.57 -4.08 -12.30
CA ASP A 21 0.39 -5.36 -11.62
C ASP A 21 0.41 -5.22 -10.10
N HIS A 22 1.26 -4.34 -9.55
CA HIS A 22 1.35 -4.11 -8.11
C HIS A 22 0.13 -3.35 -7.57
N LEU A 23 -0.39 -2.39 -8.35
CA LEU A 23 -1.63 -1.67 -7.99
C LEU A 23 -2.84 -2.62 -7.99
N THR A 24 -2.91 -3.50 -9.00
CA THR A 24 -3.97 -4.51 -9.11
C THR A 24 -3.92 -5.51 -7.95
N ALA A 25 -2.72 -5.92 -7.54
CA ALA A 25 -2.52 -6.79 -6.37
C ALA A 25 -2.99 -6.12 -5.08
N ILE A 26 -2.69 -4.83 -4.86
CA ILE A 26 -3.17 -4.08 -3.68
C ILE A 26 -4.69 -3.88 -3.72
N ALA A 27 -5.26 -3.60 -4.89
CA ALA A 27 -6.70 -3.46 -5.06
C ALA A 27 -7.46 -4.75 -4.70
N LYS A 28 -6.90 -5.91 -5.06
CA LYS A 28 -7.48 -7.23 -4.75
C LYS A 28 -7.02 -7.81 -3.40
N ALA A 29 -6.08 -7.15 -2.72
CA ALA A 29 -5.59 -7.63 -1.44
C ALA A 29 -6.74 -7.70 -0.42
N PRO A 30 -6.92 -8.86 0.24
CA PRO A 30 -7.87 -8.99 1.34
C PRO A 30 -7.39 -8.20 2.56
N ALA A 31 -8.30 -7.92 3.49
CA ALA A 31 -7.92 -7.35 4.77
C ALA A 31 -6.95 -8.32 5.50
N PRO A 32 -5.82 -7.83 6.03
CA PRO A 32 -4.85 -8.66 6.72
C PRO A 32 -5.47 -9.25 8.00
N LYS A 33 -5.32 -10.56 8.18
CA LYS A 33 -5.89 -11.31 9.32
C LYS A 33 -4.90 -11.52 10.46
N ASP A 34 -3.63 -11.22 10.23
CA ASP A 34 -2.57 -11.37 11.21
C ASP A 34 -1.58 -10.18 11.11
N MET A 35 -0.76 -10.03 12.15
CA MET A 35 0.20 -8.92 12.21
C MET A 35 1.30 -9.00 11.15
N ALA A 36 1.61 -10.19 10.65
CA ALA A 36 2.65 -10.39 9.64
C ALA A 36 2.18 -9.91 8.27
N ALA A 37 0.93 -10.22 7.91
CA ALA A 37 0.22 -9.74 6.75
C ALA A 37 0.02 -8.23 6.82
N LEU A 38 -0.33 -7.68 7.99
CA LEU A 38 -0.46 -6.23 8.16
C LEU A 38 0.89 -5.51 8.01
N ARG A 39 1.98 -6.03 8.59
CA ARG A 39 3.34 -5.50 8.38
C ARG A 39 3.77 -5.59 6.92
N SER A 40 3.52 -6.72 6.28
CA SER A 40 3.84 -6.93 4.86
C SER A 40 3.07 -5.97 3.96
N PHE A 41 1.79 -5.77 4.24
CA PHE A 41 0.94 -4.81 3.54
C PHE A 41 1.46 -3.38 3.72
N LEU A 42 1.74 -2.94 4.95
CA LEU A 42 2.28 -1.60 5.21
C LEU A 42 3.66 -1.37 4.60
N GLY A 43 4.51 -2.41 4.55
CA GLY A 43 5.80 -2.36 3.87
C GLY A 43 5.64 -2.21 2.36
N LEU A 44 4.71 -2.94 1.75
CA LEU A 44 4.38 -2.79 0.33
C LEU A 44 3.84 -1.38 0.04
N THR A 45 2.90 -0.88 0.84
CA THR A 45 2.28 0.42 0.61
C THR A 45 3.21 1.59 0.93
N SER A 46 4.23 1.41 1.78
CA SER A 46 5.20 2.48 2.06
C SER A 46 6.03 2.85 0.84
N TRP A 47 6.23 1.92 -0.10
CA TRP A 47 6.90 2.20 -1.36
C TRP A 47 6.17 3.25 -2.21
N PHE A 48 4.84 3.29 -2.08
CA PHE A 48 3.97 4.24 -2.77
C PHE A 48 3.73 5.54 -1.99
N SER A 49 4.21 5.63 -0.74
CA SER A 49 3.93 6.76 0.15
C SER A 49 4.32 8.13 -0.45
N LYS A 50 5.38 8.18 -1.26
CA LYS A 50 5.81 9.40 -1.97
C LYS A 50 4.82 9.93 -3.02
N PHE A 51 3.89 9.09 -3.46
CA PHE A 51 2.86 9.43 -4.44
C PHE A 51 1.47 9.64 -3.81
N LEU A 52 1.37 9.48 -2.48
CA LEU A 52 0.12 9.54 -1.74
C LEU A 52 0.16 10.69 -0.75
N PRO A 53 -0.64 11.76 -0.96
CA PRO A 53 -0.73 12.84 0.02
C PRO A 53 -1.31 12.29 1.33
N ASN A 54 -0.75 12.70 2.47
CA ASN A 54 -1.21 12.28 3.80
C ASN A 54 -1.16 10.77 4.07
N TYR A 55 -0.29 10.02 3.37
CA TYR A 55 -0.11 8.58 3.61
C TYR A 55 0.05 8.23 5.09
N ALA A 56 0.92 8.97 5.80
CA ALA A 56 1.20 8.72 7.21
C ALA A 56 -0.07 8.81 8.09
N THR A 57 -0.92 9.79 7.84
CA THR A 57 -2.19 9.97 8.56
C THR A 57 -3.17 8.84 8.26
N VAL A 58 -3.27 8.43 6.99
CA VAL A 58 -4.22 7.38 6.60
C VAL A 58 -3.84 6.02 7.14
N VAL A 59 -2.54 5.69 7.18
CA VAL A 59 -2.09 4.39 7.70
C VAL A 59 -1.89 4.38 9.22
N GLU A 60 -2.10 5.50 9.91
CA GLU A 60 -1.87 5.57 11.36
C GLU A 60 -2.76 4.59 12.15
N PRO A 61 -4.07 4.45 11.87
CA PRO A 61 -4.90 3.44 12.54
C PRO A 61 -4.41 2.00 12.32
N LEU A 62 -3.82 1.72 11.14
CA LEU A 62 -3.21 0.43 10.85
C LEU A 62 -1.90 0.21 11.61
N ARG A 63 -1.10 1.25 11.82
CA ARG A 63 0.11 1.20 12.64
C ARG A 63 -0.21 1.08 14.12
N GLU A 64 -1.27 1.75 14.57
CA GLU A 64 -1.75 1.65 15.93
C GLU A 64 -2.15 0.21 16.24
N LEU A 65 -2.85 -0.49 15.33
CA LEU A 65 -3.14 -1.91 15.48
C LEU A 65 -1.88 -2.75 15.68
N LEU A 66 -0.78 -2.45 14.99
CA LEU A 66 0.49 -3.17 15.18
C LEU A 66 1.17 -2.90 16.52
N ARG A 67 0.82 -1.79 17.18
CA ARG A 67 1.37 -1.38 18.48
C ARG A 67 0.52 -1.89 19.64
N THR A 68 -0.80 -1.92 19.47
CA THR A 68 -1.76 -2.28 20.52
C THR A 68 -2.15 -3.76 20.49
N SER A 69 -2.11 -4.41 19.32
CA SER A 69 -2.42 -5.84 19.19
C SER A 69 -1.26 -6.71 19.64
N GLN A 70 -1.57 -7.81 20.32
CA GLN A 70 -0.61 -8.88 20.59
C GLN A 70 -0.50 -9.79 19.36
N ALA A 71 0.64 -10.46 19.17
CA ALA A 71 0.91 -11.23 17.95
C ALA A 71 -0.09 -12.34 17.62
N ALA A 72 -0.80 -12.84 18.62
CA ALA A 72 -1.81 -13.87 18.47
C ALA A 72 -3.22 -13.34 18.15
N GLU A 73 -3.51 -12.07 18.40
CA GLU A 73 -4.85 -11.48 18.25
C GLU A 73 -4.76 -10.09 17.61
N LEU A 74 -4.72 -10.04 16.27
CA LEU A 74 -4.94 -8.79 15.55
C LEU A 74 -6.42 -8.41 15.70
N GLN A 75 -6.72 -7.44 16.55
CA GLN A 75 -8.07 -6.93 16.75
C GLN A 75 -8.40 -5.94 15.62
N TRP A 76 -9.04 -6.43 14.55
CA TRP A 76 -9.41 -5.57 13.43
C TRP A 76 -10.54 -4.61 13.82
N THR A 77 -10.26 -3.31 13.82
CA THR A 77 -11.23 -2.27 14.20
C THR A 77 -11.87 -1.62 12.97
N ASP A 78 -13.01 -0.96 13.16
CA ASP A 78 -13.67 -0.19 12.10
C ASP A 78 -12.76 0.93 11.57
N ALA A 79 -12.03 1.61 12.45
CA ALA A 79 -11.05 2.64 12.06
C ALA A 79 -9.94 2.07 11.15
N ALA A 80 -9.45 0.86 11.46
CA ALA A 80 -8.48 0.18 10.61
C ALA A 80 -9.07 -0.23 9.26
N ASN A 81 -10.32 -0.69 9.24
CA ASN A 81 -11.03 -1.01 8.01
C ASN A 81 -11.22 0.23 7.12
N GLU A 82 -11.63 1.36 7.70
CA GLU A 82 -11.75 2.63 6.99
C GLU A 82 -10.39 3.07 6.42
N SER A 83 -9.33 3.05 7.23
CA SER A 83 -7.97 3.36 6.79
C SER A 83 -7.49 2.46 5.66
N PHE A 84 -7.75 1.16 5.75
CA PHE A 84 -7.39 0.18 4.71
C PHE A 84 -8.08 0.48 3.38
N ASN A 85 -9.40 0.72 3.42
CA ASN A 85 -10.17 1.04 2.22
C ASN A 85 -9.77 2.41 1.65
N LYS A 86 -9.56 3.42 2.51
CA LYS A 86 -9.09 4.74 2.11
C LYS A 86 -7.74 4.66 1.39
N LEU A 87 -6.80 3.88 1.92
CA LEU A 87 -5.50 3.69 1.31
C LEU A 87 -5.60 3.04 -0.06
N LYS A 88 -6.44 1.99 -0.21
CA LYS A 88 -6.70 1.34 -1.49
C LYS A 88 -7.31 2.31 -2.50
N GLU A 89 -8.28 3.13 -2.10
CA GLU A 89 -8.84 4.16 -2.96
C GLU A 89 -7.80 5.19 -3.40
N MET A 90 -6.96 5.66 -2.48
CA MET A 90 -5.93 6.65 -2.79
C MET A 90 -4.89 6.09 -3.77
N LEU A 91 -4.51 4.82 -3.63
CA LEU A 91 -3.63 4.13 -4.57
C LEU A 91 -4.27 4.00 -5.95
N LEU A 92 -5.57 3.70 -6.03
CA LEU A 92 -6.30 3.58 -7.29
C LEU A 92 -6.57 4.92 -7.97
N LYS A 93 -6.77 5.99 -7.18
CA LYS A 93 -7.10 7.34 -7.66
C LYS A 93 -5.85 8.20 -7.92
N SER A 94 -4.66 7.78 -7.51
CA SER A 94 -3.47 8.62 -7.65
C SER A 94 -3.07 8.76 -9.12
N PRO A 95 -3.10 9.97 -9.70
CA PRO A 95 -2.73 10.20 -11.10
C PRO A 95 -1.24 10.01 -11.34
N ALA A 96 -0.40 10.04 -10.28
CA ALA A 96 1.02 9.73 -10.37
C ALA A 96 1.29 8.21 -10.52
N LEU A 97 0.27 7.39 -10.29
CA LEU A 97 0.28 5.93 -10.44
C LEU A 97 -0.55 5.47 -11.66
N ALA A 98 -1.29 6.40 -12.28
CA ALA A 98 -2.05 6.16 -13.50
C ALA A 98 -1.08 6.15 -14.69
N ILE A 99 -0.96 4.99 -15.34
CA ILE A 99 -0.33 4.81 -16.65
C ILE A 99 -1.29 5.20 -17.77
#